data_AF-A0A930EAC3-F1
#
_entry.id   AF-A0A930EAC3-F1
#
_cell.length_a   1.000
_cell.length_b   1.000
_cell.length_c   1.000
_cell.angle_alpha   90.00
_cell.angle_beta   90.00
_cell.angle_gamma   90.00
#
_symmetry.space_group_name_H-M   'P 1'
#
loop_
_entity.id
_entity.type
_entity.pdbx_description
1 polymer ?
#
loop_
_entity_poly.entity_id
_entity_poly.type
_entity_poly.pdbx_seq_one_letter_code
_entity_poly.pdbx_strand_id
1 'polypeptide(L)' 'MKKEKITIDDLLSKIPNKYELAIVAGKVAKKEFMKGNEKFKIMDNVFEDIMNDEIEIKE' A
#
# COMPACT_ATOMS: atom_id res chain seq x y z
N MET A 1 -2.64 -4.76 20.44
CA MET A 1 -3.84 -5.03 19.61
C MET A 1 -3.37 -5.83 18.41
N LYS A 2 -4.00 -6.96 18.07
CA LYS A 2 -3.65 -7.68 16.83
C LYS A 2 -4.05 -6.76 15.68
N LYS A 3 -3.09 -6.27 14.88
CA LYS A 3 -3.44 -5.66 13.58
C LYS A 3 -4.12 -6.77 12.79
N GLU A 4 -5.35 -6.52 12.34
CA GLU A 4 -6.00 -7.44 11.41
C GLU A 4 -5.14 -7.53 10.15
N LYS A 5 -4.96 -8.74 9.65
CA LYS A 5 -4.09 -8.97 8.50
C LYS A 5 -4.82 -8.46 7.27
N ILE A 6 -4.37 -7.35 6.69
CA ILE A 6 -4.90 -6.82 5.43
C ILE A 6 -4.74 -7.88 4.35
N THR A 7 -5.85 -8.19 3.68
CA THR A 7 -5.89 -9.17 2.59
C THR A 7 -5.88 -8.48 1.23
N ILE A 8 -5.67 -9.25 0.18
CA ILE A 8 -5.76 -8.73 -1.20
C ILE A 8 -7.19 -8.30 -1.53
N ASP A 9 -8.20 -8.98 -1.00
CA ASP A 9 -9.60 -8.62 -1.25
C ASP A 9 -9.94 -7.26 -0.62
N ASP A 10 -9.38 -6.94 0.56
CA ASP A 10 -9.51 -5.63 1.19
C ASP A 10 -8.90 -4.53 0.32
N LEU A 11 -7.70 -4.76 -0.21
CA LEU A 11 -7.03 -3.82 -1.12
C LEU A 11 -7.78 -3.64 -2.43
N LEU A 12 -8.34 -4.72 -2.98
CA LEU A 12 -9.17 -4.67 -4.19
C LEU A 12 -10.52 -3.99 -3.95
N SER A 13 -11.02 -3.95 -2.71
CA SER A 13 -12.20 -3.15 -2.38
C SER A 13 -11.96 -1.64 -2.50
N LYS A 14 -10.70 -1.21 -2.33
CA LYS A 14 -10.24 0.19 -2.50
C LYS A 14 -9.82 0.49 -3.92
N ILE A 15 -9.03 -0.41 -4.53
CA ILE A 15 -8.53 -0.30 -5.90
C ILE A 15 -8.95 -1.56 -6.67
N PRO A 16 -10.13 -1.57 -7.30
CA PRO A 16 -10.71 -2.77 -7.92
C PRO A 16 -9.89 -3.37 -9.06
N ASN A 17 -9.01 -2.58 -9.67
CA ASN A 17 -8.13 -3.04 -10.72
C ASN A 17 -6.79 -3.53 -10.14
N LYS A 18 -6.54 -4.84 -10.25
CA LYS A 18 -5.31 -5.48 -9.76
C LYS A 18 -4.01 -4.89 -10.35
N TYR A 19 -4.04 -4.40 -11.59
CA TYR A 19 -2.86 -3.82 -12.23
C TYR A 19 -2.60 -2.41 -11.69
N GLU A 20 -3.65 -1.63 -11.53
CA GLU A 20 -3.57 -0.32 -10.91
C GLU A 20 -3.11 -0.41 -9.46
N LEU A 21 -3.67 -1.36 -8.69
CA LEU A 21 -3.22 -1.68 -7.33
C LEU A 21 -1.73 -1.98 -7.28
N ALA A 22 -1.22 -2.81 -8.21
CA ALA A 22 0.20 -3.13 -8.27
C ALA A 22 1.08 -1.91 -8.60
N ILE A 23 0.64 -1.05 -9.53
CA ILE A 23 1.34 0.18 -9.89
C ILE A 23 1.38 1.15 -8.70
N VAL A 24 0.25 1.35 -8.04
CA VAL A 24 0.12 2.23 -6.88
C VAL A 24 0.97 1.73 -5.72
N ALA A 25 0.83 0.45 -5.36
CA ALA A 25 1.63 -0.17 -4.32
C ALA A 25 3.15 -0.04 -4.61
N GLY A 26 3.56 -0.26 -5.85
CA GLY A 26 4.95 -0.07 -6.27
C GLY A 26 5.45 1.38 -6.15
N LYS A 27 4.62 2.37 -6.52
CA LYS A 27 4.95 3.79 -6.36
C LYS A 27 5.11 4.18 -4.89
N VAL A 28 4.20 3.75 -4.01
CA VAL A 28 4.26 4.03 -2.57
C VAL A 28 5.44 3.32 -1.91
N ALA A 29 5.64 2.04 -2.23
CA ALA A 29 6.77 1.25 -1.71
C ALA A 29 8.11 1.90 -2.06
N LYS A 30 8.26 2.45 -3.27
CA LYS A 30 9.47 3.18 -3.67
C LYS A 30 9.68 4.44 -2.82
N LYS A 31 8.62 5.22 -2.52
CA LYS A 31 8.71 6.40 -1.66
C LYS A 31 9.13 6.02 -0.24
N GLU A 32 8.50 4.99 0.33
CA GLU A 32 8.84 4.46 1.66
C GLU A 32 10.27 3.93 1.74
N PHE A 33 10.73 3.24 0.69
CA PHE A 33 12.11 2.79 0.58
C PHE A 33 13.10 3.96 0.56
N MET A 34 12.79 5.04 -0.16
CA MET A 34 13.63 6.25 -0.22
C MET A 34 13.69 7.01 1.12
N LYS A 35 12.67 6.89 1.98
CA LYS A 35 12.68 7.45 3.34
C LYS A 35 13.57 6.65 4.31
N GLY A 36 14.11 5.50 3.89
CA GLY A 36 14.99 4.66 4.70
C GLY A 36 14.26 3.64 5.58
N ASN A 37 12.97 3.39 5.35
CA ASN A 37 12.21 2.41 6.10
C ASN A 37 12.68 0.98 5.83
N GLU A 38 12.59 0.12 6.86
CA GLU A 38 13.03 -1.27 6.76
C GLU A 38 12.19 -2.05 5.76
N LYS A 39 12.83 -2.77 4.83
CA LYS A 39 12.16 -3.48 3.72
C LYS A 39 10.96 -4.34 4.14
N PHE A 40 11.04 -4.98 5.30
CA PHE A 40 9.98 -5.87 5.79
C PHE A 40 8.75 -5.12 6.32
N LYS A 41 8.88 -3.84 6.68
CA LYS A 41 7.77 -2.98 7.12
C LYS A 41 7.13 -2.18 5.99
N ILE A 42 7.86 -2.01 4.87
CA ILE A 42 7.40 -1.20 3.74
C ILE A 42 6.06 -1.71 3.21
N MET A 43 5.87 -3.03 3.06
CA MET A 43 4.62 -3.56 2.52
C MET A 43 3.45 -3.39 3.49
N ASP A 44 3.69 -3.54 4.80
CA ASP A 44 2.66 -3.30 5.82
C ASP A 44 2.22 -1.83 5.79
N ASN A 45 3.18 -0.89 5.72
CA ASN A 45 2.89 0.54 5.57
C ASN A 45 2.12 0.83 4.28
N VAL A 46 2.56 0.28 3.15
CA VAL A 46 1.89 0.48 1.86
C VAL A 46 0.44 0.02 1.90
N PHE A 47 0.17 -1.14 2.51
CA PHE A 47 -1.19 -1.65 2.64
C PHE A 47 -2.03 -0.78 3.58
N GLU A 48 -1.46 -0.30 4.67
CA GLU A 48 -2.12 0.64 5.58
C GLU A 48 -2.46 1.97 4.88
N ASP A 49 -1.52 2.53 4.11
CA ASP A 49 -1.71 3.76 3.34
C ASP A 49 -2.87 3.59 2.32
N ILE A 50 -2.94 2.43 1.64
CA ILE A 50 -4.04 2.12 0.70
C ILE A 50 -5.37 2.07 1.46
N MET A 51 -5.42 1.39 2.59
CA MET A 51 -6.66 1.22 3.35
C MET A 51 -7.17 2.53 3.96
N ASN A 52 -6.26 3.43 4.33
CA ASN A 52 -6.57 4.74 4.91
C ASN A 52 -6.85 5.82 3.87
N ASP A 53 -6.85 5.48 2.57
CA ASP A 53 -6.99 6.43 1.45
C ASP A 53 -5.92 7.57 1.48
N GLU A 54 -4.76 7.32 2.09
CA GLU A 54 -3.67 8.31 2.23
C GLU A 54 -2.79 8.42 0.98
N ILE A 55 -3.21 7.80 -0.12
CA ILE A 55 -2.45 7.74 -1.36
C ILE A 55 -2.94 8.80 -2.34
N GLU A 56 -2.17 9.87 -2.46
CA GLU A 56 -2.33 10.80 -3.58
C GLU A 56 -1.75 10.15 -4.86
N ILE A 57 -2.63 9.59 -5.69
CA ILE A 57 -2.32 9.26 -7.08
C ILE A 57 -2.39 10.57 -7.88
N LYS A 58 -1.29 11.35 -7.87
CA LYS A 58 -1.11 12.43 -8.85
C LYS A 58 -0.42 11.82 -10.09
N GLU A 59 -1.01 12.06 -11.25
CA GLU A 59 -0.44 11.72 -12.57
C GLU A 59 0.96 12.30 -12.76
#